data_AF-A0A4V3HEM8-F1
#
_entry.id   AF-A0A4V3HEM8-F1
#
_cell.length_a   1.000
_cell.length_b   1.000
_cell.length_c   1.000
_cell.angle_alpha   90.00
_cell.angle_beta   90.00
_cell.angle_gamma   90.00
#
_symmetry.space_group_name_H-M   'P 1'
#
loop_
_entity.id
_entity.type
_entity.pdbx_description
1 polymer ?
#
loop_
_entity_poly.entity_id
_entity_poly.type
_entity_poly.pdbx_seq_one_letter_code
_entity_poly.pdbx_strand_id
1 'polypeptide(L)' 'MMTGAKQMRCGGCGVDTFRLFTAERTTRIAVECMGCRSVSYIEPAPATLKIEWDDNADGKLTVF' A
#
# COMPACT_ATOMS: atom_id res chain seq x y z
N MET A 1 -5.30 4.69 -18.87
CA MET A 1 -4.27 3.64 -19.00
C MET A 1 -3.39 3.74 -17.75
N MET A 2 -3.19 2.66 -16.99
CA MET A 2 -2.28 2.71 -15.84
C MET A 2 -0.84 2.77 -16.35
N THR A 3 -0.19 3.93 -16.28
CA THR A 3 1.21 4.11 -16.68
C THR A 3 2.13 3.72 -15.52
N GLY A 4 3.13 2.88 -15.78
CA GLY A 4 4.15 2.50 -14.79
C GLY A 4 3.78 1.35 -13.84
N ALA A 5 2.56 0.83 -13.92
CA ALA A 5 2.16 -0.35 -13.15
C ALA A 5 2.68 -1.64 -13.79
N LYS A 6 3.34 -2.50 -13.00
CA LYS A 6 3.72 -3.85 -13.41
C LYS A 6 2.68 -4.85 -12.91
N GLN A 7 2.33 -5.83 -13.76
CA GLN A 7 1.42 -6.90 -13.38
C GLN A 7 2.05 -7.76 -12.27
N MET A 8 1.26 -8.07 -11.24
CA MET A 8 1.67 -8.96 -10.16
C MET A 8 1.79 -10.41 -10.68
N ARG A 9 2.80 -11.13 -10.20
CA ARG A 9 2.96 -12.58 -10.42
C ARG A 9 3.29 -13.28 -9.11
N CYS A 10 2.80 -14.50 -8.97
CA CYS A 10 3.09 -15.32 -7.81
C CYS A 10 4.58 -15.71 -7.82
N GLY A 11 5.32 -15.37 -6.76
CA GLY A 11 6.73 -15.75 -6.64
C GLY A 11 6.97 -17.26 -6.59
N GLY A 12 5.97 -18.05 -6.21
CA GLY A 12 6.07 -19.51 -6.13
C GLY A 12 5.77 -20.25 -7.44
N CYS A 13 4.73 -19.84 -8.19
CA CYS A 13 4.27 -20.56 -9.38
C CYS A 13 4.19 -19.72 -10.66
N GLY A 14 4.51 -18.43 -10.61
CA GLY A 14 4.54 -17.53 -11.77
C GLY A 14 3.17 -17.07 -12.30
N VAL A 15 2.07 -17.64 -11.80
CA VAL A 15 0.70 -17.30 -12.20
C VAL A 15 0.32 -15.87 -11.80
N ASP A 16 -0.56 -15.24 -12.57
CA ASP A 16 -1.01 -13.87 -12.44
C ASP A 16 -2.49 -13.71 -12.03
N THR A 17 -3.20 -14.81 -11.83
CA THR A 17 -4.58 -14.84 -11.33
C THR A 17 -4.62 -15.01 -9.81
N PHE A 18 -5.36 -14.11 -9.13
CA PHE A 18 -5.49 -14.07 -7.68
C PHE A 18 -6.95 -13.85 -7.25
N ARG A 19 -7.32 -14.37 -6.08
CA ARG A 19 -8.53 -13.97 -5.34
C ARG A 19 -8.16 -12.97 -4.25
N LEU A 20 -9.01 -11.97 -4.07
CA LEU A 20 -8.84 -10.91 -3.09
C LEU A 20 -9.91 -11.03 -2.00
N PHE A 21 -9.50 -10.90 -0.74
CA PHE A 21 -10.40 -10.90 0.41
C PHE A 21 -10.12 -9.68 1.28
N THR A 22 -11.18 -9.00 1.72
CA THR A 22 -11.09 -7.90 2.70
C THR A 22 -11.38 -8.46 4.09
N ALA A 23 -10.50 -8.24 5.07
CA ALA A 23 -10.83 -8.49 6.46
C ALA A 23 -11.41 -7.20 7.07
N GLU A 24 -12.60 -7.25 7.67
CA GLU A 24 -13.21 -6.05 8.26
C GLU A 24 -12.32 -5.41 9.34
N ARG A 25 -12.45 -4.08 9.46
CA ARG A 25 -11.81 -3.15 10.42
C ARG A 25 -10.32 -2.84 10.26
N THR A 26 -9.57 -3.63 9.50
CA THR A 26 -8.16 -3.32 9.18
C THR A 26 -8.02 -3.24 7.67
N THR A 27 -7.28 -2.26 7.17
CA THR A 27 -7.06 -2.05 5.73
C THR A 27 -6.22 -3.17 5.09
N ARG A 28 -6.25 -4.39 5.62
CA ARG A 28 -5.47 -5.53 5.15
C ARG A 28 -6.23 -6.26 4.06
N ILE A 29 -5.58 -6.44 2.92
CA ILE A 29 -6.13 -7.20 1.79
C ILE A 29 -5.39 -8.53 1.73
N ALA A 30 -6.09 -9.64 1.93
CA ALA A 30 -5.53 -10.96 1.71
C ALA A 30 -5.63 -11.32 0.23
N VAL A 31 -4.56 -11.89 -0.31
CA VAL A 31 -4.39 -12.23 -1.73
C VAL A 31 -4.05 -13.70 -1.83
N GLU A 32 -4.94 -14.51 -2.38
CA GLU A 32 -4.74 -15.95 -2.60
C GLU A 32 -4.36 -16.20 -4.08
N CYS A 33 -3.23 -16.87 -4.30
CA CYS A 33 -2.85 -17.31 -5.64
C CYS A 33 -3.72 -18.48 -6.13
N MET A 34 -4.30 -18.35 -7.32
CA MET A 34 -5.16 -19.39 -7.89
C MET A 34 -4.40 -20.63 -8.40
N GLY A 35 -3.08 -20.54 -8.57
CA GLY A 35 -2.24 -21.66 -8.98
C GLY A 35 -1.82 -22.54 -7.80
N CYS A 36 -1.05 -21.98 -6.85
CA CYS A 36 -0.48 -22.72 -5.73
C CYS A 36 -1.21 -22.54 -4.39
N ARG A 37 -2.29 -21.74 -4.34
CA ARG A 37 -3.05 -21.42 -3.11
C ARG A 37 -2.25 -20.75 -2.00
N SER A 38 -1.06 -20.21 -2.33
CA SER A 38 -0.30 -19.38 -1.41
C SER A 38 -1.07 -18.09 -1.10
N VAL A 39 -1.08 -17.69 0.17
CA VAL A 39 -1.76 -16.48 0.65
C VAL A 39 -0.72 -15.44 1.05
N SER A 40 -0.88 -14.23 0.53
CA SER A 40 -0.09 -13.04 0.87
C SER A 40 -0.99 -11.93 1.38
N TYR A 41 -0.43 -10.93 2.04
CA TYR A 41 -1.18 -9.80 2.58
C TYR A 41 -0.62 -8.50 2.04
N ILE A 42 -1.51 -7.64 1.53
CA ILE A 42 -1.20 -6.26 1.19
C ILE A 42 -1.65 -5.42 2.37
N GLU A 43 -0.69 -4.72 2.98
CA GLU A 43 -0.89 -3.81 4.09
C GLU A 43 -0.58 -2.38 3.59
N PRO A 44 -1.60 -1.53 3.44
CA PRO A 44 -1.40 -0.13 3.11
C PRO A 44 -0.61 0.52 4.24
N ALA A 45 0.57 1.05 3.90
CA ALA A 45 1.29 1.88 4.84
C ALA A 45 0.46 3.14 5.13
N PRO A 46 0.34 3.57 6.40
CA PRO A 46 -0.26 4.85 6.70
C PRO A 46 0.50 5.96 5.96
N ALA A 47 -0.24 6.94 5.44
CA ALA A 47 0.39 8.09 4.79
C ALA A 47 1.23 8.87 5.81
N THR A 48 2.53 9.00 5.54
CA THR A 48 3.41 9.85 6.35
C THR A 48 3.23 11.30 5.90
N LEU A 49 2.55 12.11 6.71
CA LEU A 49 2.56 13.57 6.58
C LEU A 49 3.78 14.12 7.32
N LYS A 50 4.71 14.75 6.59
CA LYS A 50 5.84 15.48 7.18
C LYS A 50 5.63 16.97 6.89
N ILE A 51 5.60 17.79 7.94
CA ILE A 51 5.69 19.25 7.83
C ILE A 51 7.14 19.61 8.13
N GLU A 52 7.84 20.14 7.13
CA GLU A 52 9.19 20.69 7.31
C GLU A 52 9.05 22.20 7.51
N TRP A 53 9.53 22.67 8.67
CA TRP A 53 9.70 24.10 8.92
C TRP A 53 11.14 24.44 8.55
N ASP A 54 11.34 24.99 7.36
CA ASP A 54 12.62 25.55 6.92
C ASP A 54 12.58 27.09 7.06
N ASP A 55 13.70 27.77 6.84
CA ASP A 55 13.82 29.24 6.89
C ASP A 55 12.92 29.95 5.85
N ASN A 56 12.29 29.20 4.93
CA ASN A 56 11.28 29.66 3.98
C ASN A 56 9.82 29.37 4.42
N ALA A 57 9.58 28.98 5.67
CA ALA A 57 8.23 28.76 6.16
C ALA A 57 7.52 30.08 6.49
N ASP A 58 6.30 30.27 5.97
CA ASP A 58 5.38 31.38 6.29
C ASP A 58 4.85 31.34 7.76
N GLY A 59 5.49 30.56 8.63
CA GLY A 59 5.03 30.18 9.96
C GLY A 59 4.95 31.37 10.92
N LYS A 60 3.73 31.84 11.19
CA LYS A 60 3.46 32.78 12.29
C LYS A 60 3.78 32.13 13.64
N LEU A 61 4.83 32.61 14.30
CA LEU A 61 5.09 32.37 15.72
C LEU A 61 3.97 33.01 16.56
N THR A 62 3.24 32.22 17.34
CA THR A 62 2.37 32.75 18.39
C THR A 62 3.17 32.74 19.69
N VAL A 63 3.53 33.92 20.19
CA VAL A 63 4.23 34.09 21.48
C VAL A 63 3.18 34.38 22.54
N PHE A 64 3.19 33.62 23.64
CA PHE A 64 2.43 33.93 24.86
C PHE A 64 3.26 34.80 25.79
#